data_AF-A0A8J7I8Q6-F1
#
_entry.id   AF-A0A8J7I8Q6-F1
#
_cell.length_a   1.000
_cell.length_b   1.000
_cell.length_c   1.000
_cell.angle_alpha   90.00
_cell.angle_beta   90.00
_cell.angle_gamma   90.00
#
_symmetry.space_group_name_H-M   'P 1'
#
loop_
_entity.id
_entity.type
_entity.pdbx_description
1 polymer ?
#
loop_
_entity_poly.entity_id
_entity_poly.type
_entity_poly.pdbx_seq_one_letter_code
_entity_poly.pdbx_strand_id
1 'polypeptide(L)' 'MVRKSPQPKATSSEVLECVQQNCPSCGKPMWNEYNNLRRVRTLKGVIQLLLKIRRCQNSSCERYKIKY' A
#
# COMPACT_ATOMS: atom_id res chain seq x y z
N MET A 1 20.90 -21.31 -11.12
CA MET A 1 21.32 -21.29 -9.70
C MET A 1 20.08 -21.23 -8.81
N VAL A 2 19.89 -22.21 -7.92
CA VAL A 2 18.81 -22.21 -6.92
C VAL A 2 19.29 -21.44 -5.68
N ARG A 3 18.44 -20.56 -5.13
CA ARG A 3 18.74 -19.88 -3.86
C ARG A 3 18.80 -20.92 -2.73
N LYS A 4 19.96 -21.09 -2.09
CA LYS A 4 20.17 -22.04 -0.99
C LYS A 4 19.75 -21.50 0.39
N SER A 5 19.58 -20.19 0.54
CA SER A 5 19.23 -19.56 1.83
C SER A 5 17.80 -19.00 1.84
N PRO A 6 17.08 -19.12 2.98
CA PRO A 6 15.76 -18.52 3.15
C PRO A 6 15.81 -17.00 2.97
N GLN A 7 14.68 -16.38 2.58
CA GLN A 7 14.62 -14.92 2.60
C GLN A 7 14.83 -14.40 4.03
N PRO A 8 15.74 -13.43 4.26
CA PRO A 8 15.97 -12.89 5.59
C PRO A 8 14.69 -12.22 6.10
N LYS A 9 14.42 -12.38 7.41
CA LYS A 9 13.27 -11.75 8.08
C LYS A 9 13.34 -10.22 7.93
N ALA A 10 12.17 -9.57 7.98
CA ALA A 10 12.11 -8.13 7.97
C ALA A 10 12.87 -7.57 9.19
N THR A 11 13.78 -6.65 8.93
CA THR A 11 14.56 -5.90 9.92
C THR A 11 13.70 -4.82 10.56
N SER A 12 12.78 -4.21 9.82
CA SER A 12 11.85 -3.19 10.30
C SER A 12 10.49 -3.28 9.62
N SER A 13 9.47 -2.70 10.25
CA SER A 13 8.11 -2.60 9.71
C SER A 13 7.64 -1.15 9.71
N GLU A 14 7.10 -0.69 8.58
CA GLU A 14 6.58 0.67 8.41
C GLU A 14 5.18 0.64 7.82
N VAL A 15 4.31 1.51 8.32
CA VAL A 15 2.96 1.72 7.78
C VAL A 15 3.00 2.95 6.89
N LEU A 16 2.63 2.77 5.63
CA LEU A 16 2.52 3.86 4.67
C LEU A 16 1.05 4.24 4.51
N GLU A 17 0.74 5.48 4.89
CA GLU A 17 -0.57 6.08 4.68
C GLU A 17 -0.63 6.79 3.33
N CYS A 18 -1.76 6.69 2.63
CA CYS A 18 -2.00 7.52 1.47
C CYS A 18 -2.01 9.00 1.88
N VAL A 19 -1.16 9.79 1.22
CA VAL A 19 -1.14 11.26 1.36
C VAL A 19 -2.51 11.83 1.01
N GLN A 20 -3.16 11.28 -0.02
CA GLN A 20 -4.47 11.70 -0.48
C GLN A 20 -5.58 10.97 0.29
N GLN A 21 -6.35 11.71 1.08
CA GLN A 21 -7.49 11.15 1.84
C GLN A 21 -8.83 11.29 1.11
N ASN A 22 -8.96 12.27 0.22
CA ASN A 22 -10.17 12.56 -0.53
C ASN A 22 -9.97 12.25 -2.02
N CYS A 23 -11.00 11.76 -2.70
CA CYS A 23 -10.89 11.46 -4.12
C CYS A 23 -10.60 12.75 -4.91
N PRO A 24 -9.54 12.81 -5.74
CA PRO A 24 -9.21 14.02 -6.50
C PRO A 24 -10.23 14.35 -7.60
N SER A 25 -11.10 13.39 -7.97
CA SER A 25 -12.13 13.57 -9.00
C SER A 25 -13.46 14.04 -8.40
N CYS A 26 -13.98 13.37 -7.36
CA CYS A 26 -15.29 13.72 -6.78
C CYS A 26 -15.24 14.37 -5.40
N GLY A 27 -14.06 14.60 -4.82
CA GLY A 27 -13.87 15.24 -3.51
C GLY A 27 -14.30 14.42 -2.29
N LYS A 28 -15.03 13.31 -2.50
CA LYS A 28 -15.54 12.47 -1.41
C LYS A 28 -14.41 11.78 -0.62
N PRO A 29 -14.59 11.56 0.70
CA PRO A 29 -13.61 10.87 1.52
C PRO A 29 -13.38 9.44 1.03
N MET A 30 -12.13 9.02 1.02
CA MET A 30 -11.72 7.65 0.71
C MET A 30 -11.26 6.97 1.99
N TRP A 31 -11.99 5.93 2.38
CA TRP A 31 -11.60 5.08 3.51
C TRP A 31 -10.57 4.06 3.07
N ASN A 32 -9.80 3.55 4.04
CA ASN A 32 -8.92 2.42 3.81
C ASN A 32 -9.77 1.21 3.42
N GLU A 33 -9.55 0.69 2.21
CA GLU A 33 -10.30 -0.48 1.74
C GLU A 33 -9.59 -1.76 2.17
N TYR A 34 -8.27 -1.83 2.00
CA TYR A 34 -7.48 -2.96 2.47
C TYR A 34 -6.01 -2.60 2.61
N ASN A 35 -5.30 -3.41 3.39
CA ASN A 35 -3.87 -3.27 3.56
C ASN A 35 -3.13 -4.20 2.60
N ASN A 36 -2.08 -3.70 1.96
CA ASN A 36 -1.20 -4.49 1.10
C ASN A 36 0.19 -4.60 1.73
N LEU A 37 0.64 -5.83 1.99
CA LEU A 37 1.93 -6.11 2.57
C LEU A 37 2.98 -6.25 1.47
N ARG A 38 4.03 -5.44 1.52
CA ARG A 38 5.19 -5.53 0.63
C ARG A 38 6.47 -5.68 1.43
N ARG A 39 7.39 -6.51 0.93
CA ARG A 39 8.74 -6.62 1.50
C ARG A 39 9.73 -6.06 0.49
N VAL A 40 10.49 -5.06 0.91
CA VAL A 40 11.51 -4.39 0.10
C VAL A 40 12.87 -4.70 0.69
N ARG A 41 13.80 -5.14 -0.15
CA ARG A 41 15.21 -5.30 0.25
C ARG A 41 15.95 -4.01 -0.04
N THR A 42 16.54 -3.43 0.97
CA THR A 42 17.40 -2.26 0.88
C THR A 42 18.84 -2.65 1.25
N LEU A 43 19.81 -1.77 1.01
CA LEU A 43 21.20 -1.98 1.43
C LEU A 43 21.34 -2.11 2.96
N LYS A 44 20.40 -1.56 3.74
CA LYS A 44 20.40 -1.58 5.20
C LYS A 44 19.68 -2.80 5.80
N GLY A 45 19.01 -3.60 4.98
CA GLY A 45 18.20 -4.73 5.44
C GLY A 45 16.87 -4.84 4.71
N VAL A 46 15.99 -5.70 5.24
CA VAL A 46 14.67 -5.97 4.66
C VAL A 46 13.62 -5.16 5.39
N ILE A 47 12.84 -4.35 4.69
CA ILE A 47 11.76 -3.55 5.28
C ILE A 47 10.43 -4.18 4.88
N GLN A 48 9.52 -4.35 5.84
CA GLN A 48 8.14 -4.75 5.60
C GLN A 48 7.25 -3.50 5.61
N LEU A 49 6.69 -3.17 4.45
CA LEU A 49 5.78 -2.06 4.25
C LEU A 49 4.33 -2.55 4.32
N LEU A 50 3.53 -1.94 5.17
CA LEU A 50 2.08 -2.10 5.20
C LEU A 50 1.45 -0.87 4.52
N LEU A 51 0.99 -1.05 3.30
CA LEU A 51 0.38 0.01 2.50
C LEU A 51 -1.13 0.02 2.76
N LYS A 52 -1.66 1.13 3.26
CA LYS A 52 -3.12 1.34 3.37
C LYS A 52 -3.66 1.76 2.01
N ILE A 53 -4.32 0.87 1.28
CA ILE A 53 -4.88 1.18 -0.04
C ILE A 53 -6.25 1.82 0.14
N ARG A 54 -6.39 3.04 -0.38
CA ARG A 54 -7.66 3.78 -0.37
C ARG A 54 -8.26 3.79 -1.77
N ARG A 55 -9.59 3.68 -1.85
CA ARG A 55 -10.33 3.75 -3.12
C ARG A 55 -11.59 4.57 -2.98
N CYS A 56 -12.01 5.18 -4.08
CA CYS A 56 -13.28 5.87 -4.14
C CYS A 56 -14.43 4.85 -4.16
N GLN A 57 -15.37 4.97 -3.21
CA GLN A 57 -16.57 4.12 -3.13
C GLN A 57 -17.79 4.73 -3.84
N ASN A 58 -17.63 5.89 -4.46
CA ASN A 58 -18.70 6.54 -5.22
C ASN A 58 -18.85 5.89 -6.59
N SER A 59 -19.94 5.16 -6.84
CA SER A 59 -20.18 4.46 -8.11
C SER A 59 -20.31 5.39 -9.31
N SER A 60 -20.77 6.62 -9.11
CA SER A 60 -20.86 7.63 -10.17
C SER A 60 -19.55 8.34 -10.48
N CYS A 61 -18.46 8.02 -9.78
CA CYS A 61 -17.15 8.63 -9.99
C CYS A 61 -16.38 7.85 -11.07
N GLU A 62 -15.71 8.56 -11.98
CA GLU A 62 -14.80 7.96 -12.95
C GLU A 62 -13.66 7.15 -12.27
N ARG A 63 -13.34 7.49 -11.02
CA ARG A 63 -12.34 6.80 -10.20
C ARG A 63 -12.91 5.74 -9.27
N TYR A 64 -14.14 5.27 -9.49
CA TYR A 64 -14.75 4.21 -8.68
C TYR A 64 -13.84 2.97 -8.62
N LYS A 65 -13.52 2.52 -7.41
CA LYS A 65 -12.64 1.36 -7.16
C LYS A 65 -11.26 1.39 -7.81
N ILE A 66 -10.78 2.57 -8.24
CA ILE A 66 -9.40 2.77 -8.66
C ILE A 66 -8.51 2.96 -7.43
N LYS A 67 -7.35 2.29 -7.40
CA LYS A 67 -6.38 2.30 -6.30
C LYS A 67 -5.68 3.65 -6.20
N TYR A 68 -5.52 4.13 -4.97
CA TYR A 68 -4.69 5.26 -4.57
C TYR A 68 -3.67 4.84 -3.51
#